data_AF-A0A0F3GNX6-F1
#
_entry.id   AF-A0A0F3GNX6-F1
#
_cell.length_a   1.000
_cell.length_b   1.000
_cell.length_c   1.000
_cell.angle_alpha   90.00
_cell.angle_beta   90.00
_cell.angle_gamma   90.00
#
_symmetry.space_group_name_H-M   'P 1'
#
loop_
_entity.id
_entity.type
_entity.pdbx_description
1 polymer ?
#
loop_
_entity_poly.entity_id
_entity_poly.type
_entity_poly.pdbx_seq_one_letter_code
_entity_poly.pdbx_strand_id
1 'polypeptide(L)'
;MATAAEALKRLATQTEAFDIVYVDPPYHGDEPDIALPLIGTGNVLKTGAVVIVEHFSKRTMPETSGRLRLKRSYRYGDTMLSLYAFL
;
A
#
# COMPACT_ATOMS: atom_id res chain seq x y z
N MET A 1 -18.01 11.34 0.43
CA MET A 1 -17.13 10.19 0.75
C MET A 1 -15.72 10.63 0.42
N ALA A 2 -14.79 10.61 1.37
CA ALA A 2 -13.39 10.94 1.09
C ALA A 2 -12.72 9.75 0.39
N THR A 3 -11.92 10.02 -0.64
CA THR A 3 -11.12 9.01 -1.34
C THR A 3 -9.97 8.49 -0.46
N ALA A 4 -9.41 7.33 -0.78
CA ALA A 4 -8.26 6.79 -0.05
C ALA A 4 -7.07 7.77 -0.05
N ALA A 5 -6.84 8.48 -1.16
CA ALA A 5 -5.79 9.49 -1.26
C ALA A 5 -6.03 10.69 -0.32
N GLU A 6 -7.27 11.17 -0.21
CA GLU A 6 -7.62 12.27 0.70
C GLU A 6 -7.48 11.85 2.17
N ALA A 7 -7.88 10.62 2.50
CA ALA A 7 -7.68 10.04 3.83
C ALA A 7 -6.19 9.94 4.18
N LEU A 8 -5.37 9.42 3.27
CA LEU A 8 -3.92 9.30 3.45
C LEU A 8 -3.26 10.67 3.67
N LYS A 9 -3.64 11.68 2.89
CA LYS A 9 -3.14 13.06 3.07
C LYS A 9 -3.51 13.61 4.44
N ARG A 10 -4.73 13.38 4.92
CA ARG A 10 -5.16 13.81 6.25
C ARG A 10 -4.39 13.09 7.36
N LEU A 11 -4.23 11.77 7.24
CA LEU A 11 -3.46 10.97 8.21
C LEU A 11 -1.99 11.38 8.25
N ALA A 12 -1.40 11.75 7.10
CA ALA A 12 -0.02 12.24 7.04
C ALA A 12 0.21 13.55 7.80
N THR A 13 -0.85 14.32 8.09
CA THR A 13 -0.77 15.52 8.95
C THR A 13 -0.95 15.23 10.44
N GLN A 14 -1.30 13.99 10.81
CA GLN A 14 -1.46 13.56 12.18
C GLN A 14 -0.17 12.90 12.67
N THR A 15 0.01 12.83 14.00
CA THR A 15 1.16 12.18 14.64
C THR A 15 1.04 10.66 14.73
N GLU A 16 -0.12 10.10 14.36
CA GLU A 16 -0.35 8.66 14.40
C GLU A 16 0.28 7.96 13.18
N ALA A 17 1.01 6.89 13.45
CA ALA A 17 1.64 6.05 12.44
C ALA A 17 1.27 4.58 12.68
N PHE A 18 1.09 3.84 11.59
CA PHE A 18 0.59 2.48 11.59
C PHE A 18 1.72 1.46 11.45
N ASP A 19 1.58 0.33 12.14
CA ASP A 19 2.46 -0.84 12.03
C ASP A 19 2.03 -1.79 10.90
N ILE A 20 0.74 -1.84 10.59
CA ILE A 20 0.17 -2.69 9.53
C ILE A 20 -0.88 -1.89 8.75
N VAL A 21 -0.77 -1.89 7.42
CA VAL A 21 -1.75 -1.26 6.52
C VAL A 21 -2.20 -2.25 5.47
N TYR A 22 -3.51 -2.40 5.30
CA TYR A 22 -4.12 -3.16 4.22
C TYR A 22 -4.61 -2.21 3.14
N VAL A 23 -4.29 -2.54 1.88
CA VAL A 23 -4.72 -1.81 0.69
C VAL A 23 -5.48 -2.78 -0.19
N ASP A 24 -6.80 -2.66 -0.19
CA ASP A 24 -7.71 -3.43 -1.06
C ASP A 24 -8.48 -2.45 -1.96
N PRO A 25 -7.88 -2.05 -3.10
CA PRO A 25 -8.50 -1.11 -4.03
C PRO A 25 -9.53 -1.82 -4.91
N PRO A 26 -10.58 -1.12 -5.37
CA PRO A 26 -11.54 -1.70 -6.29
C PRO A 26 -10.84 -2.18 -7.58
N TYR A 27 -11.20 -3.39 -8.02
CA TYR A 27 -10.53 -4.21 -9.05
C TYR A 27 -10.16 -3.53 -10.38
N HIS A 28 -10.76 -2.38 -10.72
CA HIS A 28 -10.66 -1.75 -12.05
C HIS A 28 -9.97 -0.37 -12.05
N GLY A 29 -9.33 0.03 -10.94
CA GLY A 29 -8.70 1.35 -10.80
C GLY A 29 -7.17 1.36 -10.84
N ASP A 30 -6.62 2.54 -11.15
CA ASP A 30 -5.20 2.88 -10.98
C ASP A 30 -4.84 3.19 -9.51
N GLU A 31 -5.76 2.93 -8.57
CA GLU A 31 -5.61 3.25 -7.15
C GLU A 31 -4.41 2.60 -6.46
N PRO A 32 -3.96 1.36 -6.77
CA PRO A 32 -2.69 0.86 -6.25
C PRO A 32 -1.50 1.75 -6.62
N ASP A 33 -1.50 2.31 -7.83
CA ASP A 33 -0.39 3.14 -8.34
C ASP A 33 -0.39 4.52 -7.69
N ILE A 34 -1.48 4.94 -7.06
CA ILE A 34 -1.60 6.20 -6.31
C ILE A 34 -1.38 5.98 -4.82
N ALA A 35 -2.03 4.96 -4.24
CA ALA A 35 -1.98 4.69 -2.81
C ALA A 35 -0.60 4.22 -2.36
N LEU A 36 0.05 3.32 -3.11
CA LEU A 36 1.33 2.76 -2.71
C LEU A 36 2.44 3.82 -2.65
N PRO A 37 2.61 4.74 -3.62
CA PRO A 37 3.54 5.85 -3.48
C PRO A 37 3.21 6.79 -2.34
N LEU A 38 1.93 7.17 -2.15
CA LEU A 38 1.53 8.07 -1.07
C LEU A 38 1.86 7.49 0.31
N ILE A 39 1.64 6.19 0.50
CA ILE A 39 2.00 5.46 1.72
C ILE A 39 3.54 5.39 1.85
N GLY A 40 4.24 5.06 0.78
CA GLY A 40 5.69 4.87 0.77
C GLY A 40 6.52 6.15 0.95
N THR A 41 5.96 7.32 0.65
CA THR A 41 6.62 8.62 0.84
C THR A 41 6.07 9.41 2.03
N GLY A 42 4.94 9.02 2.60
CA GLY A 42 4.30 9.71 3.72
C GLY A 42 4.93 9.41 5.09
N ASN A 43 4.35 10.04 6.11
CA ASN A 43 4.69 9.84 7.54
C ASN A 43 3.63 9.00 8.27
N VAL A 44 2.82 8.22 7.53
CA VAL A 44 1.73 7.41 8.07
C VAL A 44 2.20 6.03 8.56
N LEU A 45 3.45 5.64 8.30
CA LEU A 45 3.99 4.34 8.68
C LEU A 45 5.16 4.49 9.66
N LYS A 46 5.23 3.55 10.61
CA LYS A 46 6.44 3.36 11.43
C LYS A 46 7.50 2.58 10.64
N THR A 47 8.77 2.80 10.96
CA THR A 47 9.85 1.94 10.45
C THR A 47 9.60 0.49 10.83
N GLY A 48 9.71 -0.42 9.86
CA GLY A 48 9.38 -1.84 10.03
C GLY A 48 7.91 -2.18 9.80
N ALA A 49 7.05 -1.20 9.52
CA ALA A 49 5.65 -1.46 9.21
C ALA A 49 5.48 -2.31 7.94
N VAL A 50 4.38 -3.05 7.89
CA VAL A 50 4.02 -3.92 6.77
C VAL A 50 2.81 -3.36 6.02
N VAL A 51 2.93 -3.25 4.71
CA VAL A 51 1.82 -2.90 3.81
C VAL A 51 1.43 -4.12 3.01
N ILE A 52 0.16 -4.50 3.05
CA ILE A 52 -0.40 -5.65 2.33
C ILE A 52 -1.29 -5.08 1.23
N VAL A 53 -0.97 -5.36 -0.03
CA VAL A 53 -1.73 -4.89 -1.18
C VAL A 53 -2.42 -6.07 -1.85
N GLU A 54 -3.74 -6.04 -1.92
CA GLU A 54 -4.53 -6.94 -2.76
C GLU A 54 -4.59 -6.41 -4.19
N HIS A 55 -4.37 -7.29 -5.17
CA HIS A 55 -4.49 -6.95 -6.58
C HIS A 55 -4.72 -8.18 -7.44
N PHE A 56 -5.12 -7.98 -8.70
CA PHE A 56 -5.25 -9.07 -9.66
C PHE A 56 -3.89 -9.73 -9.94
N SER A 57 -3.87 -11.06 -10.07
CA SER A 57 -2.65 -11.88 -10.20
C SER A 57 -1.84 -11.58 -11.47
N LYS A 58 -2.47 -10.99 -12.49
CA LYS A 58 -1.83 -10.54 -13.74
C LYS A 58 -1.23 -9.13 -13.64
N ARG A 59 -1.55 -8.37 -12.59
CA ARG A 59 -0.95 -7.06 -12.34
C ARG A 59 0.42 -7.26 -11.72
N THR A 60 1.43 -6.65 -12.34
CA THR A 60 2.78 -6.62 -11.79
C THR A 60 2.88 -5.45 -10.83
N MET A 61 3.27 -5.71 -9.59
CA MET A 61 3.50 -4.66 -8.60
C MET A 61 4.98 -4.25 -8.59
N PRO A 62 5.31 -2.98 -8.37
CA PRO A 62 6.69 -2.53 -8.37
C PRO A 62 7.46 -3.13 -7.18
N GLU A 63 8.72 -3.52 -7.38
CA GLU A 63 9.56 -4.02 -6.28
C GLU A 63 9.78 -2.95 -5.19
N THR A 64 9.67 -1.69 -5.56
CA THR A 64 9.92 -0.54 -4.69
C THR A 64 8.92 0.59 -4.92
N SER A 65 8.49 1.25 -3.85
CA SER A 65 7.70 2.48 -3.92
C SER A 65 8.00 3.38 -2.72
N GLY A 66 8.71 4.49 -2.95
CA GLY A 66 9.28 5.28 -1.84
C GLY A 66 10.17 4.41 -0.94
N ARG A 67 9.85 4.38 0.37
CA ARG A 67 10.55 3.57 1.38
C ARG A 67 9.99 2.15 1.51
N LEU A 68 8.99 1.78 0.71
CA LEU A 68 8.47 0.42 0.66
C LEU A 68 9.32 -0.46 -0.24
N ARG A 69 9.60 -1.68 0.23
CA ARG A 69 10.27 -2.74 -0.52
C ARG A 69 9.41 -4.00 -0.50
N LEU A 70 9.09 -4.55 -1.68
CA LEU A 70 8.37 -5.81 -1.82
C LEU A 70 9.19 -6.92 -1.15
N LYS A 71 8.55 -7.73 -0.32
CA LYS A 71 9.20 -8.83 0.41
C LYS A 71 8.67 -10.17 -0.02
N ARG A 72 7.35 -10.29 -0.16
CA ARG A 72 6.67 -11.56 -0.49
C ARG A 72 5.39 -11.27 -1.26
N SER A 73 4.99 -12.23 -2.09
CA SER A 73 3.67 -12.24 -2.69
C SER A 73 3.03 -13.63 -2.54
N TYR A 74 1.72 -13.66 -2.34
CA TYR A 74 0.92 -14.89 -2.21
C TYR A 74 -0.19 -14.88 -3.25
N ARG A 75 -0.34 -15.97 -3.99
CA ARG A 75 -1.39 -16.11 -5.02
C ARG A 75 -2.54 -16.97 -4.51
N TYR A 76 -3.77 -16.47 -4.72
CA TYR A 76 -5.03 -17.15 -4.42
C TYR A 76 -5.95 -17.05 -5.64
N GLY A 77 -5.84 -18.03 -6.55
CA GLY A 77 -6.55 -17.97 -7.84
C GLY A 77 -6.15 -16.73 -8.64
N ASP A 78 -7.12 -15.88 -8.95
CA ASP A 78 -6.92 -14.63 -9.68
C ASP A 78 -6.53 -13.45 -8.78
N THR A 79 -6.50 -13.63 -7.45
CA THR A 79 -6.07 -12.62 -6.48
C THR A 79 -4.61 -12.84 -6.07
N MET A 80 -3.87 -11.76 -5.87
CA MET A 80 -2.51 -11.77 -5.32
C MET A 80 -2.41 -10.77 -4.16
N LEU A 81 -1.79 -11.19 -3.07
CA LEU A 81 -1.42 -10.33 -1.94
C LEU A 81 0.08 -10.06 -2.00
N SER A 82 0.47 -8.79 -2.09
CA SER A 82 1.86 -8.36 -2.09
C SER A 82 2.20 -7.64 -0.78
N LEU A 83 3.19 -8.16 -0.06
CA LEU A 83 3.65 -7.65 1.23
C LEU A 83 4.90 -6.79 1.04
N TYR A 84 4.80 -5.54 1.44
CA TYR A 84 5.90 -4.58 1.48
C TYR A 84 6.33 -4.30 2.91
N ALA A 85 7.63 -4.12 3.12
CA ALA A 85 8.19 -3.60 4.36
C ALA A 85 8.61 -2.13 4.18
N PHE A 86 8.29 -1.30 5.16
CA PHE A 86 8.68 0.11 5.21
C PHE A 86 10.01 0.30 5.93
N LEU A 87 10.95 0.98 5.27
CA LEU A 87 12.30 1.25 5.77
C LEU A 87 12.41 2.63 6.42
#